data_AF-A0A2H0KJK7-F1
#
_entry.id   AF-A0A2H0KJK7-F1
#
_cell.length_a   1.000
_cell.length_b   1.000
_cell.length_c   1.000
_cell.angle_alpha   90.00
_cell.angle_beta   90.00
_cell.angle_gamma   90.00
#
_symmetry.space_group_name_H-M   'P 1'
#
loop_
_entity.id
_entity.type
_entity.pdbx_description
1 polymer ?
#
loop_
_entity_poly.entity_id
_entity_poly.type
_entity_poly.pdbx_seq_one_letter_code
_entity_poly.pdbx_strand_id
1 'polypeptide(L)'
;MNIRSELSTRATKSDLTAKRLVNVFTSSKSEQSNIRQDMIASIPKMVPVTQLVSFKVKISPEKAQQISRAITNTVINNKTIIDTISQKSGVVPEKTTQVLNSFHQNINTPATEVVQKISDDTKIEKAKVTSVIKEFSVQLRSDEKISQVAAKDNNLDSDQVKKVIDAQLPVISEPEKNIEQTVTIPQTVSIDEYEEVKKMWTHQYEKGEVPLTENLKNRRAWVEQDIVIITNTLNKLLSSQEEVKQQGLDDVGYILPIFLVNNLTGEQLLAYLKAKIEAARTVKDLLDREKEVTERLKAGAEEKVNVMKPKMKEAEKTMELKEELTSS
;
A
#
# COMPACT_ATOMS: atom_id res chain seq x y z
N MET A 1 14.42 35.67 22.06
CA MET A 1 14.14 36.20 20.71
C MET A 1 12.77 35.67 20.29
N ASN A 2 11.82 36.53 19.95
CA ASN A 2 10.44 36.12 19.70
C ASN A 2 10.26 35.83 18.20
N ILE A 3 10.14 34.56 17.82
CA ILE A 3 10.13 34.10 16.42
C ILE A 3 9.03 34.82 15.60
N ARG A 4 7.91 35.18 16.25
CA ARG A 4 6.82 35.94 15.63
C ARG A 4 7.21 37.38 15.25
N SER A 5 7.95 38.10 16.10
CA SER A 5 8.38 39.46 15.78
C SER A 5 9.45 39.47 14.69
N GLU A 6 10.29 38.43 14.64
CA GLU A 6 11.31 38.28 13.61
C GLU A 6 10.70 37.93 12.25
N LEU A 7 9.76 36.98 12.20
CA LEU A 7 9.01 36.65 10.99
C LEU A 7 8.20 37.84 10.48
N SER A 8 7.52 38.58 11.37
CA SER A 8 6.78 39.81 11.00
C SER A 8 7.71 40.88 10.41
N THR A 9 8.89 41.07 11.00
CA THR A 9 9.90 42.03 10.51
C THR A 9 10.50 41.60 9.17
N ARG A 10 10.69 40.29 8.94
CA ARG A 10 11.13 39.76 7.65
C ARG A 10 10.02 39.90 6.59
N ALA A 11 8.77 39.66 6.97
CA ALA A 11 7.61 39.80 6.09
C ALA A 11 7.43 41.25 5.60
N THR A 12 7.58 42.25 6.49
CA THR A 12 7.52 43.67 6.09
C THR A 12 8.66 44.08 5.18
N LYS A 13 9.81 43.39 5.24
CA LYS A 13 10.94 43.54 4.32
C LYS A 13 10.81 42.76 3.01
N SER A 14 9.60 42.27 2.67
CA SER A 14 9.31 41.54 1.44
C SER A 14 9.98 40.18 1.27
N ASP A 15 10.42 39.55 2.36
CA ASP A 15 10.77 38.13 2.37
C ASP A 15 9.50 37.31 2.13
N LEU A 16 9.40 36.66 0.95
CA LEU A 16 8.26 35.85 0.53
C LEU A 16 7.99 34.68 1.48
N THR A 17 9.05 34.06 2.01
CA THR A 17 8.94 32.95 2.96
C THR A 17 8.43 33.44 4.31
N ALA A 18 8.92 34.59 4.78
CA ALA A 18 8.43 35.18 6.01
C ALA A 18 7.00 35.76 5.88
N LYS A 19 6.65 36.36 4.74
CA LYS A 19 5.26 36.79 4.44
C LYS A 19 4.30 35.60 4.47
N ARG A 20 4.68 34.49 3.81
CA ARG A 20 3.92 33.24 3.85
C ARG A 20 3.78 32.75 5.29
N LEU A 21 4.88 32.68 6.05
CA LEU A 21 4.93 32.24 7.46
C LEU A 21 4.15 33.14 8.44
N VAL A 22 4.02 34.44 8.17
CA VAL A 22 3.22 35.36 8.98
C VAL A 22 1.74 35.20 8.67
N ASN A 23 1.38 35.12 7.38
CA ASN A 23 0.00 34.92 6.95
C ASN A 23 -0.60 33.65 7.57
N VAL A 24 0.20 32.59 7.78
CA VAL A 24 -0.19 31.36 8.51
C VAL A 24 -0.84 31.63 9.85
N PHE A 25 -0.27 32.57 10.61
CA PHE A 25 -0.68 32.84 11.99
C PHE A 25 -1.70 33.99 12.08
N THR A 26 -1.95 34.70 10.98
CA THR A 26 -2.83 35.87 10.92
C THR A 26 -4.02 35.71 9.96
N SER A 27 -4.12 34.58 9.24
CA SER A 27 -5.22 34.29 8.31
C SER A 27 -6.56 34.32 9.04
N SER A 28 -7.55 34.98 8.46
CA SER A 28 -8.93 34.95 8.95
C SER A 28 -9.57 33.57 8.77
N LYS A 29 -10.59 33.24 9.57
CA LYS A 29 -11.36 31.99 9.42
C LYS A 29 -11.95 31.85 8.01
N SER A 30 -12.36 32.96 7.39
CA SER A 30 -12.87 33.00 6.02
C SER A 30 -11.80 32.67 4.99
N GLU A 31 -10.59 33.19 5.12
CA GLU A 31 -9.47 32.86 4.22
C GLU A 31 -9.07 31.39 4.35
N GLN A 32 -9.02 30.85 5.57
CA GLN A 32 -8.75 29.43 5.80
C GLN A 32 -9.83 28.53 5.17
N SER A 33 -11.10 28.94 5.24
CA SER A 33 -12.20 28.22 4.59
C SER A 33 -12.06 28.22 3.06
N ASN A 34 -11.68 29.35 2.47
CA ASN A 34 -11.50 29.46 1.01
C ASN A 34 -10.32 28.61 0.53
N ILE A 35 -9.17 28.67 1.22
CA ILE A 35 -7.99 27.85 0.91
C ILE A 35 -8.35 26.36 0.93
N ARG A 36 -9.11 25.92 1.94
CA ARG A 36 -9.58 24.53 2.04
C ARG A 36 -10.50 24.15 0.90
N GLN A 37 -11.42 25.03 0.51
CA GLN A 37 -12.33 24.76 -0.61
C GLN A 37 -11.57 24.67 -1.95
N ASP A 38 -10.61 25.56 -2.18
CA ASP A 38 -9.74 25.54 -3.36
C ASP A 38 -8.88 24.27 -3.41
N MET A 39 -8.37 23.82 -2.25
CA MET A 39 -7.67 22.54 -2.13
C MET A 39 -8.56 21.38 -2.53
N ILE A 40 -9.79 21.29 -2.02
CA ILE A 40 -10.71 20.20 -2.37
C ILE A 40 -11.09 20.24 -3.85
N ALA A 41 -11.36 21.42 -4.38
CA ALA A 41 -11.70 21.60 -5.79
C ALA A 41 -10.56 21.18 -6.73
N SER A 42 -9.32 21.29 -6.26
CA SER A 42 -8.12 20.86 -6.99
C SER A 42 -7.66 19.44 -6.64
N ILE A 43 -8.41 18.67 -5.84
CA ILE A 43 -8.13 17.24 -5.69
C ILE A 43 -8.46 16.53 -7.02
N PRO A 44 -7.49 15.83 -7.63
CA PRO A 44 -7.71 15.16 -8.89
C PRO A 44 -8.72 14.02 -8.74
N LYS A 45 -9.53 13.80 -9.78
CA LYS A 45 -10.42 12.64 -9.81
C LYS A 45 -9.60 11.35 -9.86
N MET A 46 -10.08 10.34 -9.14
CA MET A 46 -9.42 9.04 -9.12
C MET A 46 -9.42 8.43 -10.52
N VAL A 47 -8.29 7.83 -10.89
CA VAL A 47 -8.14 7.16 -12.18
C VAL A 47 -8.73 5.74 -12.14
N PRO A 48 -9.29 5.24 -13.26
CA PRO A 48 -9.74 3.86 -13.38
C PRO A 48 -8.65 2.81 -13.10
N VAL A 49 -9.05 1.64 -12.59
CA VAL A 49 -8.12 0.51 -12.35
C VAL A 49 -7.37 0.11 -13.63
N THR A 50 -8.05 0.07 -14.76
CA THR A 50 -7.47 -0.22 -16.09
C THR A 50 -6.36 0.76 -16.49
N GLN A 51 -6.51 2.04 -16.19
CA GLN A 51 -5.51 3.08 -16.47
C GLN A 51 -4.29 2.94 -15.55
N LEU A 52 -4.50 2.61 -14.28
CA LEU A 52 -3.42 2.32 -13.34
C LEU A 52 -2.58 1.11 -13.77
N VAL A 53 -3.25 0.01 -14.13
CA VAL A 53 -2.61 -1.21 -14.62
C VAL A 53 -1.88 -0.95 -15.93
N SER A 54 -2.51 -0.21 -16.86
CA SER A 54 -1.91 0.21 -18.13
C SER A 54 -0.58 0.92 -17.92
N PHE A 55 -0.52 1.88 -16.98
CA PHE A 55 0.71 2.60 -16.67
C PHE A 55 1.79 1.68 -16.07
N LYS A 56 1.42 0.82 -15.10
CA LYS A 56 2.37 -0.09 -14.44
C LYS A 56 2.95 -1.15 -15.38
N VAL A 57 2.11 -1.71 -16.25
CA VAL A 57 2.46 -2.84 -17.12
C VAL A 57 2.92 -2.37 -18.51
N LYS A 58 2.77 -1.08 -18.83
CA LYS A 58 3.11 -0.47 -20.13
C LYS A 58 2.33 -1.09 -21.30
N ILE A 59 1.02 -1.24 -21.12
CA ILE A 59 0.07 -1.70 -22.15
C ILE A 59 -1.06 -0.69 -22.30
N SER A 60 -1.89 -0.77 -23.33
CA SER A 60 -3.04 0.15 -23.45
C SER A 60 -4.12 -0.16 -22.39
N PRO A 61 -4.95 0.82 -21.98
CA PRO A 61 -6.07 0.59 -21.07
C PRO A 61 -7.07 -0.45 -21.60
N GLU A 62 -7.30 -0.47 -22.92
CA GLU A 62 -8.18 -1.45 -23.59
C GLU A 62 -7.59 -2.85 -23.48
N LYS A 63 -6.27 -2.98 -23.61
CA LYS A 63 -5.58 -4.26 -23.45
C LYS A 63 -5.63 -4.74 -22.01
N ALA A 64 -5.39 -3.85 -21.04
CA ALA A 64 -5.55 -4.17 -19.62
C ALA A 64 -6.99 -4.61 -19.30
N GLN A 65 -7.97 -3.92 -19.87
CA GLN A 65 -9.37 -4.29 -19.74
C GLN A 65 -9.64 -5.66 -20.36
N GLN A 66 -9.18 -5.93 -21.60
CA GLN A 66 -9.32 -7.21 -22.29
C GLN A 66 -8.78 -8.36 -21.43
N ILE A 67 -7.56 -8.22 -20.90
CA ILE A 67 -6.91 -9.19 -20.04
C ILE A 67 -7.75 -9.43 -18.77
N SER A 68 -8.21 -8.36 -18.10
CA SER A 68 -9.09 -8.51 -16.94
C SER A 68 -10.40 -9.23 -17.27
N ARG A 69 -11.00 -9.01 -18.45
CA ARG A 69 -12.22 -9.74 -18.88
C ARG A 69 -11.92 -11.22 -19.06
N ALA A 70 -10.83 -11.54 -19.77
CA ALA A 70 -10.42 -12.91 -20.03
C ALA A 70 -10.24 -13.69 -18.74
N ILE A 71 -9.50 -13.14 -17.77
CA ILE A 71 -9.27 -13.75 -16.45
C ILE A 71 -10.60 -13.98 -15.72
N THR A 72 -11.47 -12.96 -15.68
CA THR A 72 -12.75 -13.06 -14.97
C THR A 72 -13.66 -14.11 -15.62
N ASN A 73 -13.71 -14.16 -16.95
CA ASN A 73 -14.48 -15.15 -17.70
C ASN A 73 -13.96 -16.57 -17.47
N THR A 74 -12.64 -16.77 -17.43
CA THR A 74 -12.04 -18.08 -17.11
C THR A 74 -12.49 -18.57 -15.73
N VAL A 75 -12.59 -17.68 -14.75
CA VAL A 75 -13.11 -18.03 -13.42
C VAL A 75 -14.61 -18.30 -13.45
N ILE A 76 -15.40 -17.44 -14.09
CA ILE A 76 -16.87 -17.60 -14.20
C ILE A 76 -17.24 -18.93 -14.86
N ASN A 77 -16.49 -19.33 -15.89
CA ASN A 77 -16.75 -20.58 -16.61
C ASN A 77 -16.20 -21.83 -15.89
N ASN A 78 -15.48 -21.66 -14.79
CA ASN A 78 -14.96 -22.76 -13.98
C ASN A 78 -15.84 -22.97 -12.74
N LYS A 79 -16.76 -23.94 -12.84
CA LYS A 79 -17.70 -24.27 -11.77
C LYS A 79 -17.02 -24.56 -10.42
N THR A 80 -15.91 -25.30 -10.43
CA THR A 80 -15.17 -25.64 -9.20
C THR A 80 -14.63 -24.40 -8.49
N ILE A 81 -14.13 -23.43 -9.25
CA ILE A 81 -13.63 -22.16 -8.68
C ILE A 81 -14.80 -21.33 -8.15
N ILE A 82 -15.90 -21.24 -8.89
CA ILE A 82 -17.11 -20.53 -8.42
C ILE A 82 -17.67 -21.14 -7.15
N ASP A 83 -17.76 -22.47 -7.05
CA ASP A 83 -18.22 -23.16 -5.85
C ASP A 83 -17.28 -22.88 -4.67
N THR A 84 -15.96 -22.85 -4.91
CA THR A 84 -14.96 -22.52 -3.87
C THR A 84 -15.12 -21.09 -3.37
N ILE A 85 -15.24 -20.10 -4.28
CA ILE A 85 -15.45 -18.70 -3.92
C ILE A 85 -16.76 -18.55 -3.16
N SER A 86 -17.83 -19.16 -3.66
CA SER A 86 -19.17 -19.15 -3.07
C SER A 86 -19.18 -19.64 -1.62
N GLN A 87 -18.55 -20.79 -1.36
CA GLN A 87 -18.46 -21.37 -0.02
C GLN A 87 -17.70 -20.46 0.94
N LYS A 88 -16.56 -19.90 0.50
CA LYS A 88 -15.72 -19.06 1.36
C LYS A 88 -16.29 -17.66 1.60
N SER A 89 -17.01 -17.10 0.62
CA SER A 89 -17.59 -15.77 0.72
C SER A 89 -18.97 -15.76 1.37
N GLY A 90 -19.60 -16.92 1.58
CA GLY A 90 -20.98 -17.03 2.09
C GLY A 90 -22.03 -16.49 1.12
N VAL A 91 -21.73 -16.46 -0.18
CA VAL A 91 -22.62 -16.01 -1.26
C VAL A 91 -22.92 -17.18 -2.17
N VAL A 92 -24.18 -17.45 -2.48
CA VAL A 92 -24.57 -18.60 -3.31
C VAL A 92 -23.96 -18.53 -4.73
N PRO A 93 -23.70 -19.67 -5.42
CA PRO A 93 -22.93 -19.70 -6.66
C PRO A 93 -23.46 -18.78 -7.77
N GLU A 94 -24.78 -18.74 -7.96
CA GLU A 94 -25.43 -17.86 -8.95
C GLU A 94 -25.14 -16.37 -8.67
N LYS A 95 -25.24 -15.97 -7.40
CA LYS A 95 -24.96 -14.59 -6.96
C LYS A 95 -23.47 -14.28 -7.03
N THR A 96 -22.60 -15.24 -6.75
CA THR A 96 -21.15 -15.12 -6.94
C THR A 96 -20.81 -14.83 -8.41
N THR A 97 -21.40 -15.59 -9.34
CA THR A 97 -21.25 -15.32 -10.79
C THR A 97 -21.80 -13.94 -11.17
N GLN A 98 -22.91 -13.51 -10.58
CA GLN A 98 -23.46 -12.17 -10.80
C GLN A 98 -22.49 -11.06 -10.34
N VAL A 99 -21.87 -11.22 -9.16
CA VAL A 99 -20.84 -10.30 -8.64
C VAL A 99 -19.63 -10.23 -9.57
N LEU A 100 -19.10 -11.37 -10.01
CA LEU A 100 -17.93 -11.39 -10.90
C LEU A 100 -18.23 -10.83 -12.29
N ASN A 101 -19.44 -11.04 -12.82
CA ASN A 101 -19.88 -10.40 -14.06
C ASN A 101 -19.94 -8.87 -13.93
N SER A 102 -20.55 -8.36 -12.85
CA SER A 102 -20.60 -6.90 -12.59
C SER A 102 -19.20 -6.34 -12.30
N PHE A 103 -18.32 -7.10 -11.63
CA PHE A 103 -16.92 -6.72 -11.42
C PHE A 103 -16.19 -6.48 -12.75
N HIS A 104 -16.35 -7.40 -13.70
CA HIS A 104 -15.79 -7.24 -15.03
C HIS A 104 -16.30 -5.93 -15.71
N GLN A 105 -17.61 -5.64 -15.63
CA GLN A 105 -18.19 -4.44 -16.22
C GLN A 105 -17.69 -3.14 -15.58
N ASN A 106 -17.44 -3.17 -14.27
CA ASN A 106 -17.05 -2.01 -13.48
C ASN A 106 -15.53 -1.84 -13.33
N ILE A 107 -14.69 -2.70 -13.93
CA ILE A 107 -13.22 -2.59 -13.79
C ILE A 107 -12.63 -1.30 -14.37
N ASN A 108 -13.35 -0.63 -15.26
CA ASN A 108 -12.96 0.66 -15.81
C ASN A 108 -13.41 1.85 -14.94
N THR A 109 -13.63 1.63 -13.65
CA THR A 109 -13.98 2.67 -12.67
C THR A 109 -12.90 2.77 -11.60
N PRO A 110 -12.88 3.85 -10.79
CA PRO A 110 -11.95 3.96 -9.67
C PRO A 110 -12.09 2.80 -8.69
N ALA A 111 -10.97 2.30 -8.18
CA ALA A 111 -10.92 1.10 -7.34
C ALA A 111 -11.83 1.17 -6.10
N THR A 112 -11.92 2.35 -5.48
CA THR A 112 -12.77 2.63 -4.31
C THR A 112 -14.26 2.61 -4.62
N GLU A 113 -14.65 2.78 -5.88
CA GLU A 113 -16.05 2.76 -6.32
C GLU A 113 -16.51 1.38 -6.81
N VAL A 114 -15.58 0.48 -7.14
CA VAL A 114 -15.91 -0.83 -7.74
C VAL A 114 -16.88 -1.62 -6.85
N VAL A 115 -16.59 -1.73 -5.55
CA VAL A 115 -17.45 -2.47 -4.60
C VAL A 115 -18.84 -1.82 -4.48
N GLN A 116 -18.89 -0.48 -4.43
CA GLN A 116 -20.15 0.25 -4.36
C GLN A 116 -21.00 -0.02 -5.60
N LYS A 117 -20.43 0.11 -6.79
CA LYS A 117 -21.15 -0.10 -8.06
C LYS A 117 -21.66 -1.53 -8.20
N ILE A 118 -20.84 -2.52 -7.86
CA ILE A 118 -21.27 -3.92 -7.89
C ILE A 118 -22.39 -4.17 -6.87
N SER A 119 -22.29 -3.59 -5.68
CA SER A 119 -23.36 -3.68 -4.67
C SER A 119 -24.67 -3.09 -5.20
N ASP A 120 -24.60 -1.94 -5.87
CA ASP A 120 -25.76 -1.27 -6.46
C ASP A 120 -26.36 -2.07 -7.64
N ASP A 121 -25.53 -2.64 -8.51
CA ASP A 121 -25.92 -3.45 -9.67
C ASP A 121 -26.55 -4.78 -9.28
N THR A 122 -25.95 -5.46 -8.29
CA THR A 122 -26.32 -6.83 -7.91
C THR A 122 -27.31 -6.91 -6.75
N LYS A 123 -27.50 -5.80 -6.02
CA LYS A 123 -28.25 -5.70 -4.75
C LYS A 123 -27.70 -6.63 -3.67
N ILE A 124 -26.42 -6.99 -3.76
CA ILE A 124 -25.69 -7.74 -2.74
C ILE A 124 -25.01 -6.74 -1.81
N GLU A 125 -25.02 -7.04 -0.51
CA GLU A 125 -24.37 -6.21 0.50
C GLU A 125 -22.87 -6.03 0.23
N LYS A 126 -22.36 -4.80 0.40
CA LYS A 126 -20.95 -4.45 0.19
C LYS A 126 -19.96 -5.39 0.87
N ALA A 127 -20.24 -5.83 2.10
CA ALA A 127 -19.37 -6.75 2.83
C ALA A 127 -19.24 -8.11 2.12
N LYS A 128 -20.35 -8.61 1.57
CA LYS A 128 -20.37 -9.85 0.78
C LYS A 128 -19.70 -9.68 -0.57
N VAL A 129 -19.94 -8.56 -1.26
CA VAL A 129 -19.23 -8.21 -2.52
C VAL A 129 -17.72 -8.18 -2.28
N THR A 130 -17.27 -7.51 -1.22
CA THR A 130 -15.86 -7.43 -0.83
C THR A 130 -15.28 -8.81 -0.58
N SER A 131 -16.02 -9.67 0.13
CA SER A 131 -15.61 -11.05 0.39
C SER A 131 -15.44 -11.87 -0.90
N VAL A 132 -16.38 -11.75 -1.85
CA VAL A 132 -16.28 -12.41 -3.16
C VAL A 132 -15.06 -11.92 -3.95
N ILE A 133 -14.81 -10.61 -4.03
CA ILE A 133 -13.65 -10.05 -4.75
C ILE A 133 -12.33 -10.48 -4.10
N LYS A 134 -12.29 -10.54 -2.76
CA LYS A 134 -11.12 -11.01 -2.01
C LYS A 134 -10.84 -12.48 -2.29
N GLU A 135 -11.86 -13.34 -2.22
CA GLU A 135 -11.71 -14.77 -2.52
C GLU A 135 -11.36 -15.03 -3.98
N PHE A 136 -11.96 -14.29 -4.92
CA PHE A 136 -11.56 -14.28 -6.33
C PHE A 136 -10.06 -13.98 -6.47
N SER A 137 -9.58 -12.97 -5.77
CA SER A 137 -8.17 -12.58 -5.78
C SER A 137 -7.25 -13.62 -5.13
N VAL A 138 -7.74 -14.36 -4.12
CA VAL A 138 -7.03 -15.52 -3.57
C VAL A 138 -6.91 -16.62 -4.62
N GLN A 139 -8.01 -16.98 -5.28
CA GLN A 139 -8.01 -18.02 -6.32
C GLN A 139 -7.03 -17.70 -7.46
N LEU A 140 -7.01 -16.43 -7.91
CA LEU A 140 -6.07 -15.98 -8.94
C LEU A 140 -4.60 -16.12 -8.54
N ARG A 141 -4.26 -15.92 -7.27
CA ARG A 141 -2.88 -16.10 -6.77
C ARG A 141 -2.53 -17.57 -6.56
N SER A 142 -3.48 -18.38 -6.12
CA SER A 142 -3.23 -19.77 -5.76
C SER A 142 -3.24 -20.74 -6.94
N ASP A 143 -3.93 -20.41 -8.02
CA ASP A 143 -4.02 -21.28 -9.20
C ASP A 143 -3.44 -20.60 -10.45
N GLU A 144 -2.15 -20.88 -10.71
CA GLU A 144 -1.47 -20.40 -11.92
C GLU A 144 -2.14 -20.86 -13.22
N LYS A 145 -2.93 -21.94 -13.20
CA LYS A 145 -3.62 -22.43 -14.39
C LYS A 145 -4.66 -21.43 -14.87
N ILE A 146 -5.26 -20.62 -13.99
CA ILE A 146 -6.23 -19.59 -14.39
C ILE A 146 -5.56 -18.60 -15.35
N SER A 147 -4.34 -18.15 -15.02
CA SER A 147 -3.57 -17.23 -15.86
C SER A 147 -3.20 -17.86 -17.19
N GLN A 148 -2.78 -19.14 -17.18
CA GLN A 148 -2.38 -19.88 -18.39
C GLN A 148 -3.56 -20.14 -19.33
N VAL A 149 -4.72 -20.53 -18.79
CA VAL A 149 -5.95 -20.77 -19.54
C VAL A 149 -6.47 -19.46 -20.13
N ALA A 150 -6.54 -18.39 -19.32
CA ALA A 150 -6.95 -17.07 -19.80
C ALA A 150 -6.04 -16.58 -20.95
N ALA A 151 -4.74 -16.79 -20.84
CA ALA A 151 -3.77 -16.45 -21.88
C ALA A 151 -4.00 -17.25 -23.16
N LYS A 152 -4.12 -18.57 -23.05
CA LYS A 152 -4.28 -19.49 -24.19
C LYS A 152 -5.59 -19.26 -24.93
N ASP A 153 -6.72 -19.20 -24.21
CA ASP A 153 -8.06 -19.13 -24.81
C ASP A 153 -8.33 -17.79 -25.51
N ASN A 154 -7.60 -16.74 -25.14
CA ASN A 154 -7.78 -15.38 -25.67
C ASN A 154 -6.60 -14.91 -26.53
N ASN A 155 -5.66 -15.80 -26.85
CA ASN A 155 -4.44 -15.51 -27.61
C ASN A 155 -3.68 -14.28 -27.04
N LEU A 156 -3.48 -14.29 -25.72
CA LEU A 156 -2.77 -13.25 -24.97
C LEU A 156 -1.39 -13.74 -24.55
N ASP A 157 -0.46 -12.81 -24.38
CA ASP A 157 0.85 -13.12 -23.83
C ASP A 157 0.74 -13.48 -22.34
N SER A 158 1.26 -14.65 -21.95
CA SER A 158 1.14 -15.20 -20.59
C SER A 158 1.86 -14.33 -19.55
N ASP A 159 3.01 -13.75 -19.91
CA ASP A 159 3.76 -12.86 -19.02
C ASP A 159 3.01 -11.53 -18.79
N GLN A 160 2.40 -10.97 -19.84
CA GLN A 160 1.51 -9.82 -19.72
C GLN A 160 0.29 -10.10 -18.85
N VAL A 161 -0.33 -11.28 -18.97
CA VAL A 161 -1.46 -11.68 -18.12
C VAL A 161 -1.06 -11.72 -16.65
N LYS A 162 0.08 -12.35 -16.31
CA LYS A 162 0.60 -12.39 -14.94
C LYS A 162 0.86 -10.99 -14.40
N LYS A 163 1.54 -10.13 -15.17
CA LYS A 163 1.83 -8.74 -14.77
C LYS A 163 0.56 -7.91 -14.52
N VAL A 164 -0.48 -8.10 -15.34
CA VAL A 164 -1.78 -7.44 -15.13
C VAL A 164 -2.42 -7.93 -13.83
N ILE A 165 -2.41 -9.22 -13.56
CA ILE A 165 -2.93 -9.79 -12.30
C ILE A 165 -2.18 -9.17 -11.11
N ASP A 166 -0.86 -9.18 -11.12
CA ASP A 166 -0.05 -8.65 -10.02
C ASP A 166 -0.27 -7.15 -9.78
N ALA A 167 -0.47 -6.38 -10.86
CA ALA A 167 -0.76 -4.95 -10.75
C ALA A 167 -2.20 -4.65 -10.31
N GLN A 168 -3.16 -5.48 -10.71
CA GLN A 168 -4.59 -5.27 -10.48
C GLN A 168 -5.04 -5.75 -9.10
N LEU A 169 -4.60 -6.93 -8.67
CA LEU A 169 -5.10 -7.60 -7.47
C LEU A 169 -5.01 -6.76 -6.18
N PRO A 170 -3.88 -6.09 -5.86
CA PRO A 170 -3.78 -5.31 -4.62
C PRO A 170 -4.79 -4.17 -4.57
N VAL A 171 -5.01 -3.53 -5.73
CA VAL A 171 -5.84 -2.33 -5.85
C VAL A 171 -7.33 -2.67 -5.79
N ILE A 172 -7.75 -3.84 -6.28
CA ILE A 172 -9.17 -4.25 -6.26
C ILE A 172 -9.58 -4.97 -4.97
N SER A 173 -8.67 -5.73 -4.34
CA SER A 173 -9.01 -6.56 -3.18
C SER A 173 -9.13 -5.73 -1.91
N GLU A 174 -8.23 -4.76 -1.79
CA GLU A 174 -8.08 -3.92 -0.61
C GLU A 174 -7.73 -2.49 -1.06
N PRO A 175 -8.63 -1.81 -1.80
CA PRO A 175 -8.37 -0.47 -2.34
C PRO A 175 -8.02 0.52 -1.23
N GLU A 176 -8.72 0.45 -0.10
CA GLU A 176 -8.51 1.32 1.05
C GLU A 176 -7.11 1.16 1.67
N LYS A 177 -6.49 -0.01 1.56
CA LYS A 177 -5.13 -0.27 2.06
C LYS A 177 -4.04 0.11 1.07
N ASN A 178 -4.40 0.33 -0.19
CA ASN A 178 -3.47 0.58 -1.29
C ASN A 178 -3.82 1.88 -2.04
N ILE A 179 -4.49 2.81 -1.35
CA ILE A 179 -5.04 4.03 -1.93
C ILE A 179 -3.95 4.89 -2.59
N GLU A 180 -2.72 4.85 -2.08
CA GLU A 180 -1.56 5.53 -2.64
C GLU A 180 -1.21 5.05 -4.05
N GLN A 181 -1.53 3.80 -4.39
CA GLN A 181 -1.31 3.24 -5.71
C GLN A 181 -2.32 3.77 -6.74
N THR A 182 -3.40 4.41 -6.29
CA THR A 182 -4.41 5.03 -7.13
C THR A 182 -4.14 6.50 -7.41
N VAL A 183 -3.19 7.11 -6.68
CA VAL A 183 -2.79 8.50 -6.85
C VAL A 183 -1.74 8.59 -7.96
N THR A 184 -2.04 9.35 -9.02
CA THR A 184 -1.06 9.71 -10.05
C THR A 184 -0.29 10.94 -9.63
N ILE A 185 1.00 11.01 -9.97
CA ILE A 185 1.80 12.22 -9.76
C ILE A 185 1.34 13.25 -10.80
N PRO A 186 0.85 14.43 -10.39
CA PRO A 186 0.36 15.44 -11.31
C PRO A 186 1.53 16.08 -12.07
N GLN A 187 1.29 16.61 -13.28
CA GLN A 187 2.33 17.34 -14.03
C GLN A 187 2.76 18.65 -13.35
N THR A 188 1.95 19.15 -12.42
CA THR A 188 2.24 20.34 -11.61
C THR A 188 3.33 20.10 -10.57
N VAL A 189 3.68 18.84 -10.30
CA VAL A 189 4.79 18.45 -9.43
C VAL A 189 5.86 17.79 -10.29
N SER A 190 7.10 18.29 -10.22
CA SER A 190 8.19 17.65 -10.94
C SER A 190 8.50 16.29 -10.33
N ILE A 191 8.89 15.33 -11.17
CA ILE A 191 9.29 13.99 -10.71
C ILE A 191 10.48 14.11 -9.73
N ASP A 192 11.40 15.03 -10.00
CA ASP A 192 12.56 15.29 -9.15
C ASP A 192 12.14 15.78 -7.75
N GLU A 193 11.23 16.75 -7.67
CA GLU A 193 10.66 17.23 -6.39
C GLU A 193 9.98 16.11 -5.61
N TYR A 194 9.19 15.27 -6.30
CA TYR A 194 8.53 14.11 -5.68
C TYR A 194 9.56 13.14 -5.06
N GLU A 195 10.60 12.79 -5.81
CA GLU A 195 11.65 11.88 -5.34
C GLU A 195 12.52 12.50 -4.24
N GLU A 196 12.77 13.81 -4.28
CA GLU A 196 13.45 14.54 -3.20
C GLU A 196 12.66 14.49 -1.89
N VAL A 197 11.35 14.74 -1.96
CA VAL A 197 10.44 14.66 -0.81
C VAL A 197 10.42 13.25 -0.25
N LYS A 198 10.29 12.25 -1.12
CA LYS A 198 10.33 10.84 -0.72
C LYS A 198 11.65 10.49 -0.06
N LYS A 199 12.79 10.89 -0.64
CA LYS A 199 14.13 10.65 -0.08
C LYS A 199 14.32 11.31 1.28
N MET A 200 13.85 12.55 1.44
CA MET A 200 13.86 13.25 2.73
C MET A 200 13.07 12.47 3.78
N TRP A 201 11.85 12.03 3.47
CA TRP A 201 11.03 11.25 4.41
C TRP A 201 11.64 9.88 4.71
N THR A 202 12.21 9.19 3.72
CA THR A 202 12.93 7.93 3.93
C THR A 202 14.06 8.13 4.92
N HIS A 203 14.88 9.17 4.73
CA HIS A 203 15.95 9.53 5.65
C HIS A 203 15.43 9.83 7.06
N GLN A 204 14.32 10.56 7.17
CA GLN A 204 13.69 10.88 8.45
C GLN A 204 13.22 9.61 9.18
N TYR A 205 12.60 8.66 8.49
CA TYR A 205 12.18 7.41 9.12
C TYR A 205 13.38 6.53 9.51
N GLU A 206 14.42 6.47 8.69
CA GLU A 206 15.62 5.65 8.96
C GLU A 206 16.46 6.19 10.12
N LYS A 207 16.74 7.50 10.10
CA LYS A 207 17.76 8.14 10.96
C LYS A 207 17.21 9.19 11.92
N GLY A 208 15.99 9.67 11.68
CA GLY A 208 15.35 10.64 12.56
C GLY A 208 15.06 10.08 13.95
N GLU A 209 14.86 11.01 14.88
CA GLU A 209 14.41 10.71 16.23
C GLU A 209 12.98 10.14 16.19
N VAL A 210 12.77 9.06 16.95
CA VAL A 210 11.45 8.44 17.07
C VAL A 210 10.63 9.30 18.05
N PRO A 211 9.44 9.78 17.65
CA PRO A 211 8.56 10.51 18.57
C PRO A 211 8.05 9.54 19.65
N LEU A 212 8.55 9.69 20.88
CA LEU A 212 8.17 8.85 22.00
C LEU A 212 6.81 9.30 22.56
N THR A 213 5.85 8.38 22.55
CA THR A 213 4.53 8.56 23.19
C THR A 213 4.17 7.28 23.95
N GLU A 214 3.04 7.26 24.66
CA GLU A 214 2.59 6.05 25.37
C GLU A 214 2.48 4.82 24.44
N ASN A 215 2.11 5.05 23.17
CA ASN A 215 1.89 4.01 22.15
C ASN A 215 3.06 3.85 21.16
N LEU A 216 3.97 4.83 21.07
CA LEU A 216 5.12 4.81 20.16
C LEU A 216 6.43 4.67 20.93
N LYS A 217 6.96 3.45 20.94
CA LYS A 217 8.21 3.11 21.66
C LYS A 217 9.39 2.84 20.75
N ASN A 218 9.15 2.58 19.47
CA ASN A 218 10.19 2.22 18.53
C ASN A 218 9.85 2.69 17.10
N ARG A 219 10.88 2.73 16.26
CA ARG A 219 10.79 3.18 14.87
C ARG A 219 9.76 2.38 14.07
N ARG A 220 9.68 1.06 14.27
CA ARG A 220 8.72 0.21 13.56
C ARG A 220 7.28 0.62 13.86
N ALA A 221 6.95 0.79 15.14
CA ALA A 221 5.62 1.22 15.56
C ALA A 221 5.28 2.61 15.00
N TRP A 222 6.27 3.52 14.95
CA TRP A 222 6.09 4.84 14.35
C TRP A 222 5.80 4.76 12.86
N VAL A 223 6.60 4.02 12.09
CA VAL A 223 6.40 3.83 10.64
C VAL A 223 5.05 3.16 10.36
N GLU A 224 4.69 2.12 11.10
CA GLU A 224 3.41 1.42 10.94
C GLU A 224 2.22 2.33 11.26
N GLN A 225 2.32 3.16 12.30
CA GLN A 225 1.29 4.14 12.64
C GLN A 225 1.16 5.22 11.56
N ASP A 226 2.28 5.78 11.07
CA ASP A 226 2.25 6.80 10.02
C ASP A 226 1.64 6.25 8.72
N ILE A 227 1.94 4.99 8.35
CA ILE A 227 1.28 4.32 7.21
C ILE A 227 -0.24 4.33 7.40
N VAL A 228 -0.74 3.89 8.56
CA VAL A 228 -2.18 3.84 8.83
C VAL A 228 -2.81 5.23 8.78
N ILE A 229 -2.20 6.22 9.43
CA ILE A 229 -2.72 7.58 9.48
C ILE A 229 -2.77 8.18 8.07
N ILE A 230 -1.68 8.12 7.31
CA ILE A 230 -1.61 8.69 5.96
C ILE A 230 -2.56 7.96 5.01
N THR A 231 -2.66 6.63 5.10
CA THR A 231 -3.65 5.85 4.33
C THR A 231 -5.07 6.31 4.61
N ASN A 232 -5.44 6.46 5.89
CA ASN A 232 -6.79 6.92 6.26
C ASN A 232 -7.05 8.34 5.76
N THR A 233 -6.07 9.24 5.85
CA THR A 233 -6.17 10.59 5.32
C THR A 233 -6.35 10.60 3.81
N LEU A 234 -5.59 9.81 3.06
CA LEU A 234 -5.75 9.66 1.61
C LEU A 234 -7.14 9.12 1.25
N ASN A 235 -7.65 8.11 1.97
CA ASN A 235 -9.01 7.59 1.78
C ASN A 235 -10.07 8.67 1.99
N LYS A 236 -9.90 9.52 3.01
CA LYS A 236 -10.83 10.63 3.27
C LYS A 236 -10.77 11.70 2.18
N LEU A 237 -9.58 12.12 1.77
CA LEU A 237 -9.37 13.14 0.72
C LEU A 237 -9.90 12.69 -0.65
N LEU A 238 -9.81 11.39 -0.94
CA LEU A 238 -10.28 10.80 -2.19
C LEU A 238 -11.72 10.27 -2.12
N SER A 239 -12.40 10.49 -1.00
CA SER A 239 -13.81 10.15 -0.84
C SER A 239 -14.68 10.90 -1.83
N SER A 240 -15.79 10.31 -2.25
CA SER A 240 -16.82 11.00 -3.03
C SER A 240 -17.64 12.00 -2.20
N GLN A 241 -17.57 11.92 -0.87
CA GLN A 241 -18.33 12.77 0.05
C GLN A 241 -17.51 13.98 0.50
N GLU A 242 -18.04 15.19 0.27
CA GLU A 242 -17.35 16.46 0.58
C GLU A 242 -17.00 16.61 2.06
N GLU A 243 -17.92 16.24 2.96
CA GLU A 243 -17.72 16.29 4.41
C GLU A 243 -16.55 15.40 4.85
N VAL A 244 -16.41 14.23 4.22
CA VAL A 244 -15.30 13.31 4.48
C VAL A 244 -13.99 13.89 3.96
N LYS A 245 -13.99 14.60 2.82
CA LYS A 245 -12.80 15.31 2.33
C LYS A 245 -12.34 16.42 3.27
N GLN A 246 -13.29 17.18 3.83
CA GLN A 246 -12.98 18.21 4.84
C GLN A 246 -12.32 17.59 6.07
N GLN A 247 -12.84 16.45 6.54
CA GLN A 247 -12.17 15.70 7.61
C GLN A 247 -10.77 15.22 7.22
N GLY A 248 -10.58 14.83 5.95
CA GLY A 248 -9.26 14.53 5.41
C GLY A 248 -8.30 15.71 5.49
N LEU A 249 -8.75 16.94 5.19
CA LEU A 249 -7.94 18.14 5.34
C LEU A 249 -7.62 18.47 6.81
N ASP A 250 -8.56 18.21 7.73
CA ASP A 250 -8.28 18.33 9.16
C ASP A 250 -7.19 17.35 9.59
N ASP A 251 -7.24 16.09 9.15
CA ASP A 251 -6.19 15.09 9.39
C ASP A 251 -4.83 15.55 8.85
N VAL A 252 -4.78 16.15 7.64
CA VAL A 252 -3.54 16.72 7.08
C VAL A 252 -2.95 17.77 8.01
N GLY A 253 -3.79 18.56 8.69
CA GLY A 253 -3.35 19.55 9.67
C GLY A 253 -2.57 18.94 10.84
N TYR A 254 -2.86 17.69 11.21
CA TYR A 254 -2.12 16.96 12.25
C TYR A 254 -0.85 16.30 11.72
N ILE A 255 -0.86 15.82 10.48
CA ILE A 255 0.29 15.12 9.88
C ILE A 255 1.36 16.12 9.44
N LEU A 256 0.96 17.15 8.67
CA LEU A 256 1.85 18.10 8.00
C LEU A 256 1.20 19.50 7.97
N PRO A 257 1.13 20.20 9.12
CA PRO A 257 0.50 21.51 9.21
C PRO A 257 1.05 22.51 8.19
N ILE A 258 2.34 22.44 7.86
CA ILE A 258 3.00 23.32 6.89
C ILE A 258 2.44 23.19 5.46
N PHE A 259 1.80 22.07 5.12
CA PHE A 259 1.23 21.84 3.79
C PHE A 259 -0.11 22.53 3.56
N LEU A 260 -0.93 22.68 4.61
CA LEU A 260 -2.16 23.47 4.55
C LEU A 260 -1.91 24.97 4.41
N VAL A 261 -0.65 25.36 4.55
CA VAL A 261 -0.24 26.72 4.82
C VAL A 261 0.56 27.32 3.66
N ASN A 262 1.22 26.48 2.87
CA ASN A 262 1.97 26.89 1.70
C ASN A 262 1.08 27.11 0.45
N ASN A 263 -0.24 27.23 0.60
CA ASN A 263 -1.22 27.30 -0.51
C ASN A 263 -0.99 26.20 -1.56
N LEU A 264 -0.67 24.97 -1.11
CA LEU A 264 -0.56 23.84 -2.01
C LEU A 264 -1.92 23.54 -2.64
N THR A 265 -1.92 23.13 -3.91
CA THR A 265 -3.13 22.58 -4.52
C THR A 265 -3.42 21.19 -3.95
N GLY A 266 -4.65 20.72 -4.10
CA GLY A 266 -5.05 19.35 -3.74
C GLY A 266 -4.20 18.30 -4.45
N GLU A 267 -3.87 18.52 -5.73
CA GLU A 267 -2.97 17.64 -6.50
C GLU A 267 -1.58 17.55 -5.86
N GLN A 268 -1.00 18.69 -5.50
CA GLN A 268 0.32 18.74 -4.85
C GLN A 268 0.25 18.02 -3.50
N LEU A 269 -0.74 18.36 -2.66
CA LEU A 269 -0.93 17.74 -1.36
C LEU A 269 -0.99 16.21 -1.45
N LEU A 270 -1.74 15.66 -2.41
CA LEU A 270 -1.78 14.22 -2.64
C LEU A 270 -0.43 13.64 -3.05
N ALA A 271 0.32 14.32 -3.93
CA ALA A 271 1.65 13.88 -4.34
C ALA A 271 2.62 13.84 -3.14
N TYR A 272 2.57 14.85 -2.28
CA TYR A 272 3.37 14.91 -1.06
C TYR A 272 3.00 13.80 -0.06
N LEU A 273 1.70 13.57 0.18
CA LEU A 273 1.23 12.48 1.04
C LEU A 273 1.61 11.11 0.48
N LYS A 274 1.51 10.94 -0.85
CA LYS A 274 1.96 9.74 -1.56
C LYS A 274 3.47 9.50 -1.37
N ALA A 275 4.29 10.53 -1.52
CA ALA A 275 5.73 10.42 -1.30
C ALA A 275 6.04 9.99 0.15
N LYS A 276 5.35 10.58 1.14
CA LYS A 276 5.54 10.25 2.56
C LYS A 276 5.13 8.80 2.89
N ILE A 277 4.01 8.30 2.36
CA ILE A 277 3.60 6.89 2.58
C ILE A 277 4.49 5.90 1.83
N GLU A 278 4.95 6.22 0.61
CA GLU A 278 5.90 5.37 -0.10
C GLU A 278 7.24 5.26 0.64
N ALA A 279 7.73 6.37 1.19
CA ALA A 279 8.91 6.37 2.06
C ALA A 279 8.71 5.47 3.29
N ALA A 280 7.57 5.62 3.97
CA ALA A 280 7.24 4.82 5.16
C ALA A 280 7.19 3.31 4.82
N ARG A 281 6.52 2.93 3.72
CA ARG A 281 6.48 1.52 3.28
C ARG A 281 7.85 0.99 2.91
N THR A 282 8.68 1.78 2.22
CA THR A 282 10.05 1.39 1.87
C THR A 282 10.86 1.06 3.12
N VAL A 283 10.79 1.92 4.14
CA VAL A 283 11.49 1.68 5.42
C VAL A 283 10.90 0.50 6.18
N LYS A 284 9.57 0.34 6.17
CA LYS A 284 8.93 -0.85 6.77
C LYS A 284 9.44 -2.15 6.13
N ASP A 285 9.53 -2.21 4.80
CA ASP A 285 10.01 -3.38 4.08
C ASP A 285 11.49 -3.68 4.40
N LEU A 286 12.31 -2.64 4.56
CA LEU A 286 13.70 -2.79 5.02
C LEU A 286 13.77 -3.36 6.44
N LEU A 287 12.98 -2.82 7.38
CA LEU A 287 12.91 -3.31 8.77
C LEU A 287 12.40 -4.76 8.84
N ASP A 288 11.44 -5.12 7.98
CA ASP A 288 10.92 -6.50 7.90
C ASP A 288 12.00 -7.47 7.38
N ARG A 289 12.78 -7.08 6.36
CA ARG A 289 13.93 -7.86 5.87
C ARG A 289 15.04 -7.99 6.91
N GLU A 290 15.39 -6.92 7.60
CA GLU A 290 16.40 -6.94 8.68
C GLU A 290 15.99 -7.90 9.80
N LYS A 291 14.71 -7.88 10.19
CA LYS A 291 14.16 -8.80 11.19
C LYS A 291 14.25 -10.25 10.70
N GLU A 292 13.84 -10.53 9.47
CA GLU A 292 13.91 -11.88 8.89
C GLU A 292 15.35 -12.41 8.85
N VAL A 293 16.31 -11.59 8.43
CA VAL A 293 17.74 -11.96 8.44
C VAL A 293 18.23 -12.22 9.86
N THR A 294 17.86 -11.37 10.82
CA THR A 294 18.24 -11.53 12.23
C THR A 294 17.66 -12.82 12.83
N GLU A 295 16.41 -13.14 12.53
CA GLU A 295 15.76 -14.38 12.97
C GLU A 295 16.40 -15.62 12.33
N ARG A 296 16.71 -15.59 11.03
CA ARG A 296 17.46 -16.68 10.35
C ARG A 296 18.84 -16.88 10.96
N LEU A 297 19.55 -15.81 11.30
CA LEU A 297 20.87 -15.88 11.94
C LEU A 297 20.78 -16.44 13.37
N LYS A 298 19.75 -16.08 14.14
CA LYS A 298 19.50 -16.64 15.48
C LYS A 298 19.16 -18.13 15.42
N ALA A 299 18.27 -18.53 14.51
CA ALA A 299 17.90 -19.93 14.31
C ALA A 299 19.11 -20.79 13.89
N GLY A 300 19.93 -20.29 12.96
CA GLY A 300 21.18 -20.98 12.55
C GLY A 300 22.28 -21.00 13.62
N ALA A 301 22.24 -20.09 14.59
CA ALA A 301 23.15 -20.11 15.75
C ALA A 301 22.70 -21.13 16.81
N GLU A 302 21.40 -21.25 17.08
CA GLU A 302 20.85 -22.25 18.00
C GLU A 302 21.09 -23.69 17.52
N GLU A 303 21.04 -23.92 16.20
CA GLU A 303 21.34 -25.23 15.59
C GLU A 303 22.83 -25.63 15.77
N LYS A 304 23.76 -24.66 15.81
CA LYS A 304 25.19 -24.91 16.03
C LYS A 304 25.56 -25.11 17.50
N VAL A 305 24.79 -24.56 18.44
CA VAL A 305 25.06 -24.69 19.90
C VAL A 305 24.62 -26.07 20.43
N ASN A 306 23.68 -26.75 19.77
CA ASN A 306 23.19 -28.07 20.22
C ASN A 306 24.14 -29.25 19.87
N VAL A 307 25.21 -29.03 19.10
CA VAL A 307 26.20 -30.07 18.74
C VAL A 307 27.40 -30.11 19.71
N MET A 308 27.57 -29.11 20.59
CA MET A 308 28.66 -29.04 21.57
C MET A 308 28.16 -29.26 23.01
N LYS A 309 27.63 -30.45 23.32
CA LYS A 309 27.67 -30.99 24.68
C LYS A 309 28.49 -32.28 24.67
N PRO A 310 29.75 -32.27 25.14
CA PRO A 310 30.54 -33.49 25.23
C PRO A 310 29.94 -34.40 26.31
N LYS A 311 29.53 -35.61 25.92
CA LYS A 311 29.33 -36.71 26.86
C LYS A 311 30.69 -37.07 27.48
N MET A 312 30.89 -36.81 28.77
CA MET A 312 31.96 -37.45 29.53
C MET A 312 31.72 -38.96 29.50
N LYS A 313 32.68 -39.70 28.92
CA LYS A 313 32.74 -41.16 28.93
C LYS A 313 33.12 -41.64 30.32
N GLU A 314 32.26 -42.45 30.90
CA GLU A 314 32.56 -43.34 32.02
C GLU A 314 33.00 -44.69 31.43
N ALA A 315 34.10 -45.23 31.97
CA ALA A 315 34.59 -46.62 31.90
C ALA A 315 34.83 -47.28 30.51
N GLU A 316 36.08 -47.66 30.23
CA GLU A 316 36.53 -49.06 30.33
C GLU A 316 38.00 -49.20 29.91
N LYS A 317 38.85 -49.40 30.93
CA LYS A 317 40.14 -50.09 30.77
C LYS A 317 39.84 -51.58 30.72
N THR A 318 39.75 -52.18 29.54
CA THR A 318 39.89 -53.64 29.42
C THR A 318 40.29 -54.04 28.00
N MET A 319 41.46 -54.68 27.90
CA MET A 319 41.96 -55.49 26.78
C MET A 319 42.29 -54.66 25.52
N GLU A 320 43.55 -54.53 25.09
CA GLU A 320 44.35 -55.60 24.49
C GLU A 320 45.85 -55.33 24.72
N LEU A 321 46.53 -56.24 25.44
CA LEU A 321 47.98 -56.44 25.28
C LEU A 321 48.17 -57.93 24.99
N LYS A 322 47.93 -58.29 23.73
CA LYS A 322 48.37 -59.55 23.13
C LYS A 322 48.89 -59.23 21.74
N GLU A 323 50.19 -58.97 21.66
CA GLU A 323 51.07 -59.40 20.56
C GLU A 323 52.49 -58.90 20.83
N GLU A 324 53.22 -59.62 21.68
CA GLU A 324 54.65 -59.81 21.45
C GLU A 324 54.87 -61.30 21.18
N LEU A 325 54.88 -61.62 19.89
CA LEU A 325 55.39 -62.87 19.35
C LEU A 325 56.89 -62.94 19.61
N THR A 326 57.26 -63.92 20.45
CA THR A 326 58.42 -64.82 20.27
C THR A 326 59.40 -64.48 19.14
N SER A 327 60.68 -64.23 19.46
CA SER A 327 61.74 -65.26 19.36
C SER A 327 63.15 -64.66 19.33
N SER A 328 64.07 -65.41 19.99
CA SER A 328 65.55 -65.33 19.99
C SER A 328 66.18 -64.57 21.14
#